data_AF-A0A535B033-F1
#
_entry.id   AF-A0A535B033-F1
#
_cell.length_a   1.000
_cell.length_b   1.000
_cell.length_c   1.000
_cell.angle_alpha   90.00
_cell.angle_beta   90.00
_cell.angle_gamma   90.00
#
_symmetry.space_group_name_H-M   'P 1'
#
loop_
_entity.id
_entity.type
_entity.pdbx_description
1 polymer ?
#
loop_
_entity_poly.entity_id
_entity_poly.type
_entity_poly.pdbx_seq_one_letter_code
_entity_poly.pdbx_strand_id
1 'polypeptide(L)'
;MPDNAVINPFPTITLSEVIDIIFVAILLYTAIVWAQRTRAVFVVRGIVILGAIYIIARYLDLQMTAWVFQGFFAIFLIMIVVIFQEELRQLFEQIAVWSLARKRIPPLGSTTTDILVRTLADLAKEHVGALVVIRGNDPLERHITGGIPLDGKLSGPLLKSIFDPHSPGHDGAVMIEQDHITRFAAHLPLSKDLRQLANVGTRHSAALGLAELADVLCLVVSEERGKISVARDGRLREVENLQQLGAVIQDFLREKFPSKEPGKLSFQFFHENWIAKAVAVSLAIGFWYIFVPGSKTIQVAYKIPVSVENLPAGMKIEEIEPAQVSATFTGPRRAFYLFDAKKIKVTVDVALAELGRRSFPITEQNIRYPKDLTLQEINPSTLKLSVKKTSPPDETNRG
;
A
#
# COMPACT_ATOMS: atom_id res chain seq x y z
N MET A 1 31.92 11.86 -32.22
CA MET A 1 31.38 11.65 -30.86
C MET A 1 30.61 12.90 -30.49
N PRO A 2 29.40 12.83 -29.95
CA PRO A 2 28.74 14.03 -29.45
C PRO A 2 29.47 14.50 -28.19
N ASP A 3 30.01 15.72 -28.25
CA ASP A 3 30.67 16.36 -27.11
C ASP A 3 29.65 16.64 -25.99
N ASN A 4 29.96 16.09 -24.83
CA ASN A 4 29.76 16.68 -23.51
C ASN A 4 28.34 17.17 -23.21
N ALA A 5 27.37 16.24 -23.19
CA ALA A 5 26.25 16.40 -22.29
C ALA A 5 26.81 16.40 -20.85
N VAL A 6 26.89 17.58 -20.22
CA VAL A 6 27.16 17.69 -18.78
C VAL A 6 25.96 17.08 -18.06
N ILE A 7 26.04 15.77 -17.83
CA ILE A 7 25.10 15.05 -16.99
C ILE A 7 25.40 15.52 -15.57
N ASN A 8 24.58 16.44 -15.04
CA ASN A 8 24.63 16.76 -13.61
C ASN A 8 24.48 15.45 -12.82
N PRO A 9 25.49 15.03 -12.03
CA PRO A 9 25.48 13.74 -11.34
C PRO A 9 24.54 13.73 -10.13
N PHE A 10 24.04 14.90 -9.71
CA PHE A 10 23.11 15.03 -8.60
C PHE A 10 21.68 15.17 -9.12
N PRO A 11 20.79 14.18 -8.91
CA PRO A 11 19.37 14.36 -9.17
C PRO A 11 18.88 15.48 -8.26
N THR A 12 18.38 16.56 -8.85
CA THR A 12 17.65 17.58 -8.10
C THR A 12 16.37 16.94 -7.59
N ILE A 13 16.33 16.63 -6.29
CA ILE A 13 15.16 16.08 -5.63
C ILE A 13 14.07 17.15 -5.66
N THR A 14 12.95 16.86 -6.31
CA THR A 14 11.82 17.79 -6.37
C THR A 14 10.99 17.71 -5.09
N LEU A 15 10.28 18.80 -4.73
CA LEU A 15 9.37 18.76 -3.58
C LEU A 15 8.28 17.69 -3.74
N SER A 16 7.83 17.43 -4.97
CA SER A 16 6.89 16.36 -5.27
C SER A 16 7.46 14.97 -4.97
N GLU A 17 8.74 14.73 -5.27
CA GLU A 17 9.44 13.48 -4.94
C GLU A 17 9.56 13.28 -3.42
N VAL A 18 9.82 14.35 -2.65
CA VAL A 18 9.83 14.27 -1.18
C VAL A 18 8.46 13.90 -0.63
N ILE A 19 7.40 14.55 -1.13
CA ILE A 19 6.02 14.27 -0.72
C ILE A 19 5.65 12.81 -1.05
N ASP A 20 6.05 12.33 -2.23
CA ASP A 20 5.80 10.95 -2.65
C ASP A 20 6.53 9.94 -1.75
N ILE A 21 7.81 10.16 -1.44
CA ILE A 21 8.58 9.31 -0.51
C ILE A 21 7.91 9.27 0.87
N ILE A 22 7.47 10.42 1.40
CA ILE A 22 6.78 10.50 2.69
C ILE A 22 5.48 9.70 2.64
N PHE A 23 4.68 9.88 1.59
CA PHE A 23 3.41 9.18 1.43
C PHE A 23 3.62 7.67 1.35
N VAL A 24 4.55 7.20 0.52
CA VAL A 24 4.91 5.79 0.39
C VAL A 24 5.46 5.24 1.72
N ALA A 25 6.28 6.00 2.44
CA ALA A 25 6.80 5.59 3.75
C ALA A 25 5.68 5.40 4.78
N ILE A 26 4.68 6.29 4.81
CA ILE A 26 3.50 6.15 5.69
C ILE A 26 2.69 4.91 5.32
N LEU A 27 2.49 4.67 4.02
CA LEU A 27 1.76 3.50 3.52
C LEU A 27 2.49 2.19 3.88
N LEU A 28 3.81 2.13 3.65
CA LEU A 28 4.64 0.99 4.02
C LEU A 28 4.69 0.77 5.53
N TYR A 29 4.80 1.83 6.33
CA TYR A 29 4.76 1.74 7.79
C TYR A 29 3.44 1.12 8.27
N THR A 30 2.31 1.60 7.75
CA THR A 30 0.98 1.10 8.10
C THR A 30 0.84 -0.38 7.73
N ALA A 31 1.29 -0.76 6.53
CA ALA A 31 1.30 -2.16 6.08
C ALA A 31 2.19 -3.05 6.96
N ILE A 32 3.39 -2.59 7.34
CA ILE A 32 4.32 -3.34 8.20
C ILE A 32 3.73 -3.55 9.60
N VAL A 33 3.21 -2.50 10.24
CA VAL A 33 2.62 -2.60 11.59
C VAL A 33 1.39 -3.51 11.58
N TRP A 34 0.54 -3.39 10.55
CA TRP A 34 -0.61 -4.26 10.40
C TRP A 34 -0.19 -5.72 10.17
N ALA A 35 0.80 -5.97 9.32
CA ALA A 35 1.34 -7.32 9.10
C ALA A 35 1.97 -7.92 10.36
N GLN A 36 2.62 -7.11 11.21
CA GLN A 36 3.20 -7.55 12.49
C GLN A 36 2.16 -8.01 13.52
N ARG A 37 0.92 -7.55 13.40
CA ARG A 37 -0.18 -7.96 14.28
C ARG A 37 -0.88 -9.24 13.81
N THR A 38 -0.64 -9.68 12.58
CA THR A 38 -1.28 -10.86 11.99
C THR A 38 -0.28 -11.99 11.74
N ARG A 39 -0.78 -13.18 11.34
CA ARG A 39 0.08 -14.28 10.89
C ARG A 39 0.79 -13.97 9.56
N ALA A 40 0.53 -12.82 8.94
CA ALA A 40 1.16 -12.38 7.70
C ALA A 40 2.69 -12.32 7.79
N VAL A 41 3.27 -12.03 8.96
CA VAL A 41 4.73 -12.02 9.15
C VAL A 41 5.38 -13.33 8.70
N PHE A 42 4.76 -14.48 8.99
CA PHE A 42 5.30 -15.78 8.59
C PHE A 42 5.33 -15.94 7.08
N VAL A 43 4.29 -15.48 6.40
CA VAL A 43 4.21 -15.53 4.95
C VAL A 43 5.24 -14.60 4.33
N VAL A 44 5.36 -13.35 4.81
CA VAL A 44 6.38 -12.40 4.33
C VAL A 44 7.79 -12.96 4.49
N ARG A 45 8.12 -13.55 5.66
CA ARG A 45 9.42 -14.21 5.87
C ARG A 45 9.62 -15.37 4.89
N GLY A 46 8.59 -16.18 4.66
CA GLY A 46 8.62 -17.26 3.66
C GLY A 46 8.91 -16.75 2.25
N ILE A 47 8.24 -15.67 1.81
CA ILE A 47 8.46 -15.02 0.51
C ILE A 47 9.91 -14.56 0.37
N VAL A 48 10.45 -13.89 1.40
CA VAL A 48 11.83 -13.39 1.38
C VAL A 48 12.83 -14.55 1.29
N ILE A 49 12.64 -15.62 2.07
CA ILE A 49 13.52 -16.80 2.04
C ILE A 49 13.46 -17.48 0.66
N LEU A 50 12.27 -17.73 0.12
CA LEU A 50 12.11 -18.33 -1.20
C LEU A 50 12.71 -17.45 -2.31
N GLY A 51 12.48 -16.13 -2.23
CA GLY A 51 13.06 -15.16 -3.15
C GLY A 51 14.58 -15.17 -3.12
N ALA A 52 15.20 -15.23 -1.93
CA ALA A 52 16.64 -15.32 -1.79
C ALA A 52 17.19 -16.61 -2.42
N ILE A 53 16.56 -17.76 -2.18
CA ILE A 53 16.94 -19.05 -2.80
C ILE A 53 16.83 -18.97 -4.33
N TYR A 54 15.77 -18.37 -4.85
CA TYR A 54 15.60 -18.17 -6.29
C TYR A 54 16.70 -17.28 -6.89
N ILE A 55 17.06 -16.18 -6.23
CA ILE A 55 18.15 -15.30 -6.67
C ILE A 55 19.48 -16.06 -6.67
N ILE A 56 19.77 -16.84 -5.63
CA ILE A 56 20.98 -17.69 -5.56
C ILE A 56 20.98 -18.71 -6.70
N ALA A 57 19.84 -19.37 -6.97
CA ALA A 57 19.72 -20.32 -8.07
C ALA A 57 19.98 -19.66 -9.43
N ARG A 58 19.50 -18.42 -9.65
CA ARG A 58 19.79 -17.66 -10.87
C ARG A 58 21.25 -17.24 -10.95
N TYR A 59 21.86 -16.85 -9.84
CA TYR A 59 23.26 -16.44 -9.78
C TYR A 59 24.21 -17.62 -10.08
N LEU A 60 23.88 -18.81 -9.60
CA LEU A 60 24.60 -20.06 -9.86
C LEU A 60 24.22 -20.71 -11.22
N ASP A 61 23.39 -20.05 -12.03
CA ASP A 61 22.85 -20.53 -13.30
C ASP A 61 22.15 -21.92 -13.22
N LEU A 62 21.50 -22.21 -12.10
CA LEU A 62 20.69 -23.42 -11.91
C LEU A 62 19.36 -23.31 -12.66
N GLN A 63 19.39 -23.55 -13.97
CA GLN A 63 18.25 -23.34 -14.88
C GLN A 63 16.99 -24.15 -14.48
N MET A 64 17.14 -25.44 -14.17
CA MET A 64 16.02 -26.29 -13.76
C MET A 64 15.36 -25.79 -12.47
N THR A 65 16.18 -25.44 -11.47
CA THR A 65 15.70 -24.88 -10.20
C THR A 65 14.97 -23.57 -10.45
N ALA A 66 15.54 -22.66 -11.24
CA ALA A 66 14.91 -21.39 -11.58
C ALA A 66 13.55 -21.58 -12.29
N TRP A 67 13.45 -22.52 -13.23
CA TRP A 67 12.21 -22.82 -13.94
C TRP A 67 11.12 -23.38 -13.00
N VAL A 68 11.51 -24.31 -12.10
CA VAL A 68 10.60 -24.84 -11.06
C VAL A 68 10.10 -23.72 -10.14
N PHE A 69 11.00 -22.84 -9.68
CA PHE A 69 10.61 -21.69 -8.85
C PHE A 69 9.68 -20.73 -9.61
N GLN A 70 9.88 -20.52 -10.91
CA GLN A 70 9.00 -19.66 -11.71
C GLN A 70 7.57 -20.22 -11.77
N GLY A 71 7.42 -21.53 -12.01
CA GLY A 71 6.12 -22.21 -11.94
C GLY A 71 5.49 -22.15 -10.56
N PHE A 72 6.30 -22.40 -9.51
CA PHE A 72 5.87 -22.27 -8.11
C PHE A 72 5.35 -20.86 -7.80
N PHE A 73 6.09 -19.80 -8.16
CA PHE A 73 5.70 -18.42 -7.88
C PHE A 73 4.39 -18.03 -8.58
N ALA A 74 4.11 -18.56 -9.78
CA ALA A 74 2.85 -18.33 -10.48
C ALA A 74 1.64 -18.86 -9.69
N ILE A 75 1.71 -20.11 -9.22
CA ILE A 75 0.64 -20.72 -8.40
C ILE A 75 0.56 -20.04 -7.03
N PHE A 76 1.72 -19.78 -6.44
CA PHE A 76 1.85 -19.17 -5.12
C PHE A 76 1.26 -17.76 -5.08
N LEU A 77 1.39 -16.96 -6.14
CA LEU A 77 0.75 -15.65 -6.25
C LEU A 77 -0.78 -15.75 -6.14
N ILE A 78 -1.39 -16.70 -6.85
CA ILE A 78 -2.83 -16.95 -6.78
C ILE A 78 -3.22 -17.40 -5.37
N MET A 79 -2.47 -18.34 -4.79
CA MET A 79 -2.72 -18.85 -3.44
C MET A 79 -2.61 -17.75 -2.37
N ILE A 80 -1.65 -16.82 -2.50
CA ILE A 80 -1.55 -15.64 -1.64
C ILE A 80 -2.86 -14.85 -1.66
N VAL A 81 -3.38 -14.50 -2.84
CA VAL A 81 -4.61 -13.71 -2.93
C VAL A 81 -5.79 -14.41 -2.26
N VAL A 82 -5.90 -15.73 -2.43
CA VAL A 82 -6.96 -16.55 -1.80
C VAL A 82 -6.80 -16.59 -0.28
N ILE A 83 -5.59 -16.82 0.22
CA ILE A 83 -5.33 -16.88 1.68
C ILE A 83 -5.56 -15.52 2.32
N PHE A 84 -5.12 -14.44 1.67
CA PHE A 84 -5.22 -13.07 2.19
C PHE A 84 -6.54 -12.36 1.83
N GLN A 85 -7.54 -13.09 1.32
CA GLN A 85 -8.79 -12.50 0.88
C GLN A 85 -9.53 -11.80 2.03
N GLU A 86 -9.52 -12.39 3.23
CA GLU A 86 -10.19 -11.84 4.42
C GLU A 86 -9.48 -10.57 4.90
N GLU A 87 -8.16 -10.57 4.89
CA GLU A 87 -7.34 -9.41 5.23
C GLU A 87 -7.56 -8.23 4.28
N LEU A 88 -7.62 -8.49 2.97
CA LEU A 88 -7.93 -7.45 1.99
C LEU A 88 -9.32 -6.85 2.25
N ARG A 89 -10.31 -7.68 2.58
CA ARG A 89 -11.64 -7.22 2.98
C ARG A 89 -11.58 -6.33 4.23
N GLN A 90 -10.84 -6.73 5.26
CA GLN A 90 -10.64 -5.94 6.48
C GLN A 90 -10.05 -4.55 6.19
N LEU A 91 -9.07 -4.47 5.28
CA LEU A 91 -8.48 -3.18 4.88
C LEU A 91 -9.54 -2.25 4.26
N PHE A 92 -10.38 -2.77 3.37
CA PHE A 92 -11.46 -1.97 2.76
C PHE A 92 -12.51 -1.53 3.77
N GLU A 93 -12.89 -2.41 4.71
CA GLU A 93 -13.81 -2.06 5.79
C GLU A 93 -13.26 -0.94 6.67
N GLN A 94 -12.00 -1.01 7.07
CA GLN A 94 -11.36 0.04 7.87
C GLN A 94 -11.33 1.39 7.12
N ILE A 95 -11.04 1.38 5.82
CA ILE A 95 -11.06 2.58 4.97
C ILE A 95 -12.51 3.12 4.84
N ALA A 96 -13.51 2.25 4.69
CA ALA A 96 -14.91 2.65 4.61
C ALA A 96 -15.40 3.29 5.91
N VAL A 97 -15.02 2.73 7.07
CA VAL A 97 -15.31 3.31 8.40
C VAL A 97 -14.58 4.65 8.59
N TRP A 98 -13.44 4.87 7.93
CA TRP A 98 -12.75 6.16 7.95
C TRP A 98 -13.45 7.22 7.08
N SER A 99 -14.11 6.81 5.99
CA SER A 99 -14.86 7.69 5.07
C SER A 99 -16.22 8.11 5.61
N LEU A 100 -16.87 7.27 6.43
CA LEU A 100 -18.06 7.66 7.16
C LEU A 100 -17.61 8.51 8.34
N ALA A 101 -17.85 9.82 8.27
CA ALA A 101 -17.58 10.77 9.33
C ALA A 101 -17.91 10.14 10.69
N ARG A 102 -16.86 9.75 11.42
CA ARG A 102 -16.92 9.14 12.74
C ARG A 102 -17.77 10.08 13.57
N LYS A 103 -19.06 9.77 13.75
CA LYS A 103 -19.92 10.44 14.75
C LYS A 103 -19.11 10.29 16.02
N ARG A 104 -18.47 11.38 16.44
CA ARG A 104 -17.51 11.35 17.54
C ARG A 104 -18.28 10.80 18.72
N ILE A 105 -17.96 9.58 19.09
CA ILE A 105 -18.51 8.88 20.23
C ILE A 105 -17.97 9.67 21.44
N PRO A 106 -18.77 10.49 22.15
CA PRO A 106 -18.34 11.09 23.40
C PRO A 106 -17.78 10.02 24.34
N PRO A 107 -16.71 10.34 25.09
CA PRO A 107 -16.14 9.42 26.06
C PRO A 107 -17.20 9.04 27.10
N LEU A 108 -17.12 7.79 27.55
CA LEU A 108 -17.82 7.30 28.73
C LEU A 108 -17.53 8.23 29.92
N GLY A 109 -18.58 8.82 30.50
CA GLY A 109 -18.45 9.65 31.70
C GLY A 109 -17.99 8.83 32.91
N SER A 110 -17.33 9.48 33.88
CA SER A 110 -16.92 8.85 35.14
C SER A 110 -18.06 8.09 35.84
N THR A 111 -19.28 8.64 35.76
CA THR A 111 -20.51 8.04 36.29
C THR A 111 -20.77 6.62 35.78
N THR A 112 -20.51 6.34 34.51
CA THR A 112 -20.78 5.01 33.94
C THR A 112 -19.78 3.97 34.43
N THR A 113 -18.51 4.37 34.60
CA THR A 113 -17.48 3.50 35.20
C THR A 113 -17.87 3.13 36.63
N ASP A 114 -18.33 4.10 37.41
CA ASP A 114 -18.77 3.86 38.79
C ASP A 114 -19.98 2.91 38.85
N ILE A 115 -20.94 3.07 37.93
CA ILE A 115 -22.09 2.15 37.83
C ILE A 115 -21.60 0.74 37.50
N LEU A 116 -20.68 0.57 36.54
CA LEU A 116 -20.16 -0.74 36.16
C LEU A 116 -19.41 -1.41 37.31
N VAL A 117 -18.48 -0.69 37.94
CA VAL A 117 -17.67 -1.23 39.05
C VAL A 117 -18.56 -1.66 40.20
N ARG A 118 -19.51 -0.82 40.63
CA ARG A 118 -20.45 -1.16 41.70
C ARG A 118 -21.33 -2.34 41.34
N THR A 119 -21.88 -2.35 40.12
CA THR A 119 -22.80 -3.41 39.68
C THR A 119 -22.10 -4.76 39.57
N LEU A 120 -20.90 -4.80 38.99
CA LEU A 120 -20.10 -6.03 38.89
C LEU A 120 -19.64 -6.51 40.26
N ALA A 121 -19.34 -5.60 41.20
CA ALA A 121 -19.04 -5.95 42.58
C ALA A 121 -20.23 -6.62 43.28
N ASP A 122 -21.44 -6.11 43.06
CA ASP A 122 -22.65 -6.69 43.63
C ASP A 122 -22.91 -8.09 43.04
N LEU A 123 -22.85 -8.23 41.71
CA LEU A 123 -23.01 -9.54 41.04
C LEU A 123 -21.96 -10.55 41.51
N ALA A 124 -20.72 -10.11 41.71
CA ALA A 124 -19.64 -10.94 42.24
C ALA A 124 -19.92 -11.44 43.67
N LYS A 125 -20.43 -10.56 44.55
CA LYS A 125 -20.84 -10.93 45.92
C LYS A 125 -22.02 -11.90 45.93
N GLU A 126 -22.93 -11.75 44.98
CA GLU A 126 -24.12 -12.59 44.81
C GLU A 126 -23.81 -13.88 44.03
N HIS A 127 -22.56 -14.11 43.61
CA HIS A 127 -22.15 -15.24 42.77
C HIS A 127 -22.95 -15.35 41.45
N VAL A 128 -23.38 -14.21 40.91
CA VAL A 128 -24.09 -14.13 39.63
C VAL A 128 -23.09 -13.93 38.50
N GLY A 129 -23.07 -14.87 37.56
CA GLY A 129 -22.19 -14.82 36.39
C GLY A 129 -22.56 -13.68 35.45
N ALA A 130 -21.56 -12.89 35.04
CA ALA A 130 -21.76 -11.76 34.14
C ALA A 130 -20.66 -11.68 33.09
N LEU A 131 -21.03 -11.19 31.90
CA LEU A 131 -20.11 -10.97 30.79
C LEU A 131 -20.47 -9.67 30.08
N VAL A 132 -19.65 -8.65 30.30
CA VAL A 132 -19.86 -7.30 29.77
C VAL A 132 -18.72 -6.96 28.82
N VAL A 133 -19.04 -6.43 27.64
CA VAL A 133 -18.06 -6.05 26.62
C VAL A 133 -18.15 -4.57 26.36
N ILE A 134 -17.04 -3.85 26.56
CA ILE A 134 -16.90 -2.45 26.17
C ILE A 134 -16.17 -2.41 24.83
N ARG A 135 -16.83 -1.82 23.83
CA ARG A 135 -16.30 -1.68 22.46
C ARG A 135 -15.13 -0.68 22.41
N GLY A 136 -14.05 -1.05 21.73
CA GLY A 136 -12.96 -0.15 21.34
C GLY A 136 -13.18 0.46 19.95
N ASN A 137 -12.12 0.52 19.12
CA ASN A 137 -12.22 1.11 17.78
C ASN A 137 -12.60 0.11 16.68
N ASP A 138 -12.45 -1.19 16.93
CA ASP A 138 -12.69 -2.21 15.92
C ASP A 138 -14.20 -2.50 15.73
N PRO A 139 -14.64 -2.83 14.51
CA PRO A 139 -15.97 -3.35 14.27
C PRO A 139 -16.13 -4.76 14.87
N LEU A 140 -17.16 -4.95 15.69
CA LEU A 140 -17.42 -6.19 16.43
C LEU A 140 -18.47 -7.08 15.77
N GLU A 141 -19.20 -6.53 14.80
CA GLU A 141 -20.39 -7.14 14.20
C GLU A 141 -20.08 -8.48 13.51
N ARG A 142 -18.84 -8.68 13.03
CA ARG A 142 -18.40 -9.95 12.42
C ARG A 142 -18.08 -11.05 13.43
N HIS A 143 -17.76 -10.68 14.67
CA HIS A 143 -17.32 -11.60 15.71
C HIS A 143 -18.48 -12.01 16.62
N ILE A 144 -19.52 -11.19 16.68
CA ILE A 144 -20.68 -11.40 17.54
C ILE A 144 -21.79 -12.05 16.73
N THR A 145 -22.39 -13.10 17.28
CA THR A 145 -23.57 -13.75 16.68
C THR A 145 -24.77 -13.64 17.61
N GLY A 146 -25.96 -13.44 17.04
CA GLY A 146 -27.21 -13.39 17.79
C GLY A 146 -27.36 -12.16 18.71
N GLY A 147 -27.98 -12.36 19.87
CA GLY A 147 -28.31 -11.32 20.85
C GLY A 147 -29.50 -10.44 20.47
N ILE A 148 -30.08 -9.82 21.49
CA ILE A 148 -31.31 -9.02 21.41
C ILE A 148 -30.92 -7.53 21.49
N PRO A 149 -31.31 -6.69 20.51
CA PRO A 149 -31.06 -5.25 20.58
C PRO A 149 -31.90 -4.63 21.69
N LEU A 150 -31.31 -3.69 22.44
CA LEU A 150 -31.97 -3.03 23.57
C LEU A 150 -31.93 -1.50 23.48
N ASP A 151 -30.80 -0.93 23.07
CA ASP A 151 -30.53 0.52 23.09
C ASP A 151 -30.95 1.20 24.41
N GLY A 152 -30.63 0.54 25.52
CA GLY A 152 -31.02 0.98 26.86
C GLY A 152 -29.91 1.77 27.53
N LYS A 153 -30.25 2.88 28.21
CA LYS A 153 -29.25 3.61 29.00
C LYS A 153 -28.70 2.72 30.12
N LEU A 154 -27.37 2.65 30.21
CA LEU A 154 -26.68 1.82 31.19
C LEU A 154 -27.05 2.24 32.61
N SER A 155 -27.55 1.28 33.38
CA SER A 155 -27.85 1.44 34.80
C SER A 155 -27.61 0.13 35.55
N GLY A 156 -27.31 0.23 36.85
CA GLY A 156 -27.12 -0.95 37.69
C GLY A 156 -28.33 -1.90 37.72
N PRO A 157 -29.57 -1.39 37.91
CA PRO A 157 -30.77 -2.23 37.86
C PRO A 157 -30.94 -2.96 36.53
N LEU A 158 -30.64 -2.31 35.40
CA LEU A 158 -30.75 -2.94 34.09
C LEU A 158 -29.75 -4.09 33.93
N LEU A 159 -28.48 -3.86 34.30
CA LEU A 159 -27.46 -4.92 34.25
C LEU A 159 -27.81 -6.10 35.17
N LYS A 160 -28.27 -5.82 36.39
CA LYS A 160 -28.72 -6.88 37.32
C LYS A 160 -29.90 -7.67 36.76
N SER A 161 -30.87 -7.00 36.13
CA SER A 161 -32.02 -7.66 35.51
C SER A 161 -31.64 -8.50 34.29
N ILE A 162 -30.64 -8.08 33.51
CA ILE A 162 -30.15 -8.86 32.36
C ILE A 162 -29.43 -10.12 32.84
N PHE A 163 -28.55 -10.01 33.85
CA PHE A 163 -27.78 -11.14 34.37
C PHE A 163 -28.52 -11.98 35.43
N ASP A 164 -29.80 -11.70 35.69
CA ASP A 164 -30.61 -12.53 36.59
C ASP A 164 -30.66 -13.98 36.05
N PRO A 165 -30.26 -15.00 36.83
CA PRO A 165 -30.22 -16.40 36.36
C PRO A 165 -31.56 -16.97 35.89
N HIS A 166 -32.69 -16.34 36.25
CA HIS A 166 -34.03 -16.74 35.83
C HIS A 166 -34.50 -15.97 34.59
N SER A 167 -33.78 -14.94 34.16
CA SER A 167 -34.09 -14.14 32.98
C SER A 167 -33.52 -14.78 31.71
N PRO A 168 -34.24 -14.87 30.58
CA PRO A 168 -33.69 -15.35 29.31
C PRO A 168 -32.48 -14.55 28.81
N GLY A 169 -32.25 -13.34 29.35
CA GLY A 169 -31.16 -12.45 28.93
C GLY A 169 -29.77 -12.77 29.52
N HIS A 170 -29.67 -13.65 30.52
CA HIS A 170 -28.41 -13.89 31.26
C HIS A 170 -27.40 -14.78 30.52
N ASP A 171 -27.85 -15.47 29.47
CA ASP A 171 -27.02 -16.34 28.65
C ASP A 171 -26.38 -15.54 27.51
N GLY A 172 -25.10 -15.21 27.69
CA GLY A 172 -24.30 -14.47 26.72
C GLY A 172 -23.77 -13.15 27.26
N ALA A 173 -23.30 -12.31 26.33
CA ALA A 173 -22.64 -11.06 26.62
C ALA A 173 -23.58 -9.85 26.50
N VAL A 174 -23.32 -8.85 27.33
CA VAL A 174 -23.88 -7.50 27.21
C VAL A 174 -22.87 -6.61 26.49
N MET A 175 -23.33 -5.95 25.43
CA MET A 175 -22.53 -5.03 24.62
C MET A 175 -22.79 -3.60 25.07
N ILE A 176 -21.73 -2.89 25.44
CA ILE A 176 -21.77 -1.49 25.84
C ILE A 176 -21.04 -0.65 24.81
N GLU A 177 -21.75 0.37 24.33
CA GLU A 177 -21.18 1.46 23.56
C GLU A 177 -21.58 2.75 24.26
N GLN A 178 -20.60 3.59 24.61
CA GLN A 178 -20.87 4.83 25.36
C GLN A 178 -21.58 4.54 26.68
N ASP A 179 -22.61 5.30 27.02
CA ASP A 179 -23.47 5.09 28.17
C ASP A 179 -24.71 4.22 27.86
N HIS A 180 -24.70 3.46 26.76
CA HIS A 180 -25.82 2.62 26.31
C HIS A 180 -25.43 1.14 26.22
N ILE A 181 -26.39 0.28 26.59
CA ILE A 181 -26.38 -1.15 26.29
C ILE A 181 -27.02 -1.32 24.91
N THR A 182 -26.20 -1.63 23.91
CA THR A 182 -26.67 -1.78 22.53
C THR A 182 -27.37 -3.12 22.32
N ARG A 183 -26.87 -4.18 22.98
CA ARG A 183 -27.34 -5.57 22.83
C ARG A 183 -27.07 -6.38 24.10
N PHE A 184 -27.89 -7.38 24.37
CA PHE A 184 -27.64 -8.41 25.39
C PHE A 184 -27.84 -9.82 24.81
N ALA A 185 -27.50 -10.86 25.59
CA ALA A 185 -27.51 -12.25 25.15
C ALA A 185 -26.69 -12.51 23.87
N ALA A 186 -25.61 -11.75 23.68
CA ALA A 186 -24.75 -11.86 22.50
C ALA A 186 -23.79 -13.05 22.63
N HIS A 187 -23.70 -13.89 21.59
CA HIS A 187 -22.76 -15.00 21.59
C HIS A 187 -21.40 -14.54 21.06
N LEU A 188 -20.36 -14.81 21.85
CA LEU A 188 -18.97 -14.47 21.54
C LEU A 188 -18.18 -15.72 21.14
N PRO A 189 -17.10 -15.56 20.35
CA PRO A 189 -16.21 -16.66 20.02
C PRO A 189 -15.45 -17.13 21.27
N LEU A 190 -15.21 -18.43 21.38
CA LEU A 190 -14.47 -19.03 22.50
C LEU A 190 -12.98 -19.15 22.16
N SER A 191 -12.11 -18.72 23.06
CA SER A 191 -10.66 -18.95 22.94
C SER A 191 -10.34 -20.45 23.10
N LYS A 192 -9.26 -20.86 22.45
CA LYS A 192 -8.68 -22.21 22.55
C LYS A 192 -7.37 -22.23 23.36
N ASP A 193 -6.99 -21.12 23.99
CA ASP A 193 -5.77 -21.03 24.78
C ASP A 193 -5.94 -21.68 26.16
N LEU A 194 -5.73 -23.00 26.21
CA LEU A 194 -5.85 -23.81 27.42
C LEU A 194 -4.93 -23.33 28.57
N ARG A 195 -3.85 -22.60 28.29
CA ARG A 195 -2.92 -22.13 29.33
C ARG A 195 -3.58 -21.07 30.20
N GLN A 196 -4.34 -20.17 29.58
CA GLN A 196 -5.08 -19.11 30.28
C GLN A 196 -6.42 -19.62 30.82
N LEU A 197 -6.95 -20.70 30.23
CA LEU A 197 -8.29 -21.22 30.54
C LEU A 197 -8.33 -22.34 31.59
N ALA A 198 -7.18 -22.79 32.09
CA ALA A 198 -7.04 -24.01 32.92
C ALA A 198 -7.98 -24.10 34.13
N ASN A 199 -8.49 -22.97 34.65
CA ASN A 199 -9.36 -22.92 35.80
C ASN A 199 -10.60 -22.04 35.60
N VAL A 200 -11.05 -21.73 34.39
CA VAL A 200 -12.14 -20.75 34.19
C VAL A 200 -13.27 -21.28 33.31
N GLY A 201 -14.47 -20.77 33.53
CA GLY A 201 -15.68 -21.20 32.83
C GLY A 201 -15.82 -20.64 31.41
N THR A 202 -16.95 -20.96 30.78
CA THR A 202 -17.29 -20.59 29.39
C THR A 202 -17.33 -19.08 29.16
N ARG A 203 -17.83 -18.29 30.12
CA ARG A 203 -17.84 -16.81 30.02
C ARG A 203 -16.42 -16.21 29.94
N HIS A 204 -15.44 -16.82 30.60
CA HIS A 204 -14.05 -16.39 30.50
C HIS A 204 -13.44 -16.77 29.15
N SER A 205 -13.77 -17.97 28.67
CA SER A 205 -13.36 -18.43 27.33
C SER A 205 -13.93 -17.53 26.23
N ALA A 206 -15.18 -17.10 26.37
CA ALA A 206 -15.86 -16.14 25.50
C ALA A 206 -15.22 -14.75 25.54
N ALA A 207 -14.93 -14.24 26.73
CA ALA A 207 -14.24 -12.97 26.91
C ALA A 207 -12.84 -12.98 26.27
N LEU A 208 -12.07 -14.03 26.53
CA LEU A 208 -10.73 -14.19 25.95
C LEU A 208 -10.80 -14.33 24.43
N GLY A 209 -11.73 -15.13 23.91
CA GLY A 209 -11.88 -15.34 22.47
C GLY A 209 -12.24 -14.06 21.72
N LEU A 210 -13.10 -13.19 22.28
CA LEU A 210 -13.36 -11.89 21.66
C LEU A 210 -12.14 -10.96 21.77
N ALA A 211 -11.46 -10.92 22.92
CA ALA A 211 -10.28 -10.08 23.14
C ALA A 211 -9.04 -10.49 22.31
N GLU A 212 -9.01 -11.70 21.76
CA GLU A 212 -8.00 -12.15 20.79
C GLU A 212 -8.26 -11.62 19.38
N LEU A 213 -9.51 -11.30 19.05
CA LEU A 213 -9.96 -11.01 17.68
C LEU A 213 -10.28 -9.52 17.44
N ALA A 214 -10.56 -8.77 18.51
CA ALA A 214 -10.95 -7.37 18.40
C ALA A 214 -10.43 -6.51 19.55
N ASP A 215 -10.28 -5.22 19.27
CA ASP A 215 -10.03 -4.19 20.28
C ASP A 215 -11.25 -3.98 21.20
N VAL A 216 -11.30 -4.75 22.29
CA VAL A 216 -12.36 -4.71 23.31
C VAL A 216 -11.81 -4.83 24.73
N LEU A 217 -12.58 -4.37 25.70
CA LEU A 217 -12.41 -4.72 27.11
C LEU A 217 -13.60 -5.58 27.55
N CYS A 218 -13.34 -6.85 27.84
CA CYS A 218 -14.34 -7.75 28.39
C CYS A 218 -14.19 -7.82 29.92
N LEU A 219 -15.27 -7.60 30.64
CA LEU A 219 -15.38 -7.72 32.09
C LEU A 219 -16.21 -8.98 32.40
N VAL A 220 -15.67 -9.87 33.21
CA VAL A 220 -16.28 -11.18 33.52
C VAL A 220 -16.44 -11.34 35.01
N VAL A 221 -17.60 -11.81 35.46
CA VAL A 221 -17.83 -12.26 36.83
C VAL A 221 -18.01 -13.77 36.82
N SER A 222 -17.25 -14.47 37.66
CA SER A 222 -17.35 -15.91 37.84
C SER A 222 -18.56 -16.27 38.70
N GLU A 223 -19.48 -17.07 38.17
CA GLU A 223 -20.60 -17.64 38.94
C GLU A 223 -20.11 -18.60 40.04
N GLU A 224 -19.05 -19.36 39.78
CA GLU A 224 -18.51 -20.31 40.76
C GLU A 224 -17.76 -19.63 41.91
N ARG A 225 -16.93 -18.64 41.59
CA ARG A 225 -15.96 -18.07 42.56
C ARG A 225 -16.28 -16.66 43.03
N GLY A 226 -17.25 -15.98 42.41
CA GLY A 226 -17.56 -14.58 42.73
C GLY A 226 -16.38 -13.64 42.46
N LYS A 227 -15.49 -14.02 41.54
CA LYS A 227 -14.30 -13.24 41.19
C LYS A 227 -14.49 -12.48 39.89
N ILE A 228 -13.91 -11.28 39.81
CA ILE A 228 -13.94 -10.44 38.62
C ILE A 228 -12.66 -10.62 37.83
N SER A 229 -12.78 -10.87 36.53
CA SER A 229 -11.67 -10.94 35.59
C SER A 229 -11.88 -9.98 34.43
N VAL A 230 -10.78 -9.58 33.80
CA VAL A 230 -10.76 -8.75 32.60
C VAL A 230 -10.02 -9.48 31.49
N ALA A 231 -10.59 -9.47 30.28
CA ALA A 231 -9.92 -9.94 29.08
C ALA A 231 -9.69 -8.77 28.12
N ARG A 232 -8.42 -8.60 27.71
CA ARG A 232 -7.99 -7.52 26.82
C ARG A 232 -6.69 -7.91 26.13
N ASP A 233 -6.55 -7.57 24.85
CA ASP A 233 -5.33 -7.82 24.04
C ASP A 233 -4.87 -9.30 24.11
N GLY A 234 -5.82 -10.23 24.00
CA GLY A 234 -5.59 -11.68 24.08
C GLY A 234 -5.08 -12.18 25.44
N ARG A 235 -5.25 -11.40 26.52
CA ARG A 235 -4.85 -11.78 27.88
C ARG A 235 -6.02 -11.72 28.84
N LEU A 236 -6.20 -12.79 29.62
CA LEU A 236 -7.15 -12.86 30.73
C LEU A 236 -6.42 -12.59 32.05
N ARG A 237 -6.95 -11.70 32.88
CA ARG A 237 -6.39 -11.38 34.21
C ARG A 237 -7.50 -11.24 35.24
N GLU A 238 -7.31 -11.87 36.40
CA GLU A 238 -8.17 -11.64 37.56
C GLU A 238 -7.87 -10.26 38.16
N VAL A 239 -8.91 -9.58 38.66
CA VAL A 239 -8.80 -8.28 39.31
C VAL A 239 -8.88 -8.47 40.82
N GLU A 240 -7.93 -7.90 41.55
CA GLU A 240 -7.78 -8.10 43.00
C GLU A 240 -8.74 -7.22 43.80
N ASN A 241 -9.03 -6.01 43.32
CA ASN A 241 -9.88 -5.04 44.03
C ASN A 241 -10.65 -4.10 43.09
N LEU A 242 -11.66 -3.41 43.64
CA LEU A 242 -12.53 -2.53 42.87
C LEU A 242 -11.79 -1.30 42.32
N GLN A 243 -10.75 -0.85 43.00
CA GLN A 243 -9.90 0.26 42.55
C GLN A 243 -9.16 -0.11 41.27
N GLN A 244 -8.60 -1.33 41.22
CA GLN A 244 -7.94 -1.87 40.03
C GLN A 244 -8.94 -2.05 38.88
N LEU A 245 -10.16 -2.52 39.15
CA LEU A 245 -11.21 -2.64 38.13
C LEU A 245 -11.53 -1.27 37.51
N GLY A 246 -11.75 -0.26 38.36
CA GLY A 246 -12.01 1.11 37.93
C GLY A 246 -10.85 1.68 37.11
N ALA A 247 -9.61 1.47 37.56
CA ALA A 247 -8.41 1.91 36.85
C ALA A 247 -8.30 1.26 35.46
N VAL A 248 -8.50 -0.07 35.35
CA VAL A 248 -8.46 -0.78 34.06
C VAL A 248 -9.50 -0.26 33.07
N ILE A 249 -10.72 0.00 33.55
CA ILE A 249 -11.79 0.58 32.70
C ILE A 249 -11.41 1.99 32.26
N GLN A 250 -10.97 2.86 33.18
CA GLN A 250 -10.57 4.23 32.87
C GLN A 250 -9.39 4.28 31.91
N ASP A 251 -8.38 3.44 32.09
CA ASP A 251 -7.20 3.35 31.24
C ASP A 251 -7.59 2.91 29.82
N PHE A 252 -8.45 1.91 29.69
CA PHE A 252 -8.99 1.50 28.39
C PHE A 252 -9.73 2.65 27.70
N LEU A 253 -10.62 3.34 28.43
CA LEU A 253 -11.41 4.44 27.87
C LEU A 253 -10.54 5.63 27.47
N ARG A 254 -9.54 5.98 28.28
CA ARG A 254 -8.62 7.08 27.97
C ARG A 254 -7.75 6.77 26.76
N GLU A 255 -7.31 5.53 26.63
CA GLU A 255 -6.50 5.08 25.49
C GLU A 255 -7.31 5.10 24.19
N LYS A 256 -8.55 4.60 24.21
CA LYS A 256 -9.37 4.45 22.99
C LYS A 256 -10.14 5.71 22.61
N PHE A 257 -10.54 6.50 23.61
CA PHE A 257 -11.34 7.71 23.46
C PHE A 257 -10.67 8.90 24.18
N PRO A 258 -9.47 9.33 23.74
CA PRO A 258 -8.75 10.41 24.39
C PRO A 258 -9.59 11.69 24.39
N SER A 259 -9.92 12.19 25.59
CA SER A 259 -10.41 13.55 25.76
C SER A 259 -9.28 14.51 25.37
N LYS A 260 -9.58 15.45 24.47
CA LYS A 260 -8.58 16.35 23.90
C LYS A 260 -8.03 17.28 24.98
N GLU A 261 -6.83 16.99 25.50
CA GLU A 261 -5.94 18.03 26.02
C GLU A 261 -5.04 18.51 24.86
N PRO A 262 -5.13 19.78 24.44
CA PRO A 262 -4.32 20.30 23.34
C PRO A 262 -2.88 20.53 23.83
N GLY A 263 -1.93 19.66 23.48
CA GLY A 263 -0.51 20.02 23.63
C GLY A 263 0.57 18.95 23.60
N LYS A 264 0.27 17.65 23.77
CA LYS A 264 1.33 16.62 23.96
C LYS A 264 1.43 15.54 22.85
N LEU A 265 1.08 15.87 21.61
CA LEU A 265 0.97 14.87 20.54
C LEU A 265 2.28 14.45 19.85
N SER A 266 3.43 15.11 20.07
CA SER A 266 4.61 14.88 19.21
C SER A 266 5.63 13.84 19.72
N PHE A 267 5.81 13.66 21.03
CA PHE A 267 6.93 12.86 21.55
C PHE A 267 6.64 11.36 21.71
N GLN A 268 5.41 10.97 22.06
CA GLN A 268 5.05 9.53 22.18
C GLN A 268 4.98 8.83 20.82
N PHE A 269 4.50 9.54 19.79
CA PHE A 269 4.38 8.96 18.45
C PHE A 269 5.73 8.54 17.87
N PHE A 270 6.85 9.17 18.24
CA PHE A 270 8.16 8.83 17.69
C PHE A 270 8.80 7.58 18.31
N HIS A 271 8.46 7.21 19.55
CA HIS A 271 9.12 6.09 20.24
C HIS A 271 8.51 4.72 20.00
N GLU A 272 7.20 4.63 19.74
CA GLU A 272 6.57 3.35 19.39
C GLU A 272 6.98 2.90 17.97
N ASN A 273 7.34 1.62 17.83
CA ASN A 273 7.64 0.97 16.54
C ASN A 273 8.68 1.67 15.66
N TRP A 274 9.71 2.28 16.26
CA TRP A 274 10.75 3.01 15.52
C TRP A 274 11.47 2.15 14.47
N ILE A 275 11.66 0.85 14.73
CA ILE A 275 12.24 -0.10 13.76
C ILE A 275 11.36 -0.22 12.51
N ALA A 276 10.04 -0.36 12.69
CA ALA A 276 9.11 -0.44 11.56
C ALA A 276 9.14 0.83 10.71
N LYS A 277 9.29 2.01 11.34
CA LYS A 277 9.43 3.30 10.66
C LYS A 277 10.73 3.39 9.87
N ALA A 278 11.85 3.00 10.49
CA ALA A 278 13.15 3.00 9.83
C ALA A 278 13.15 2.07 8.60
N VAL A 279 12.59 0.87 8.73
CA VAL A 279 12.44 -0.08 7.62
C VAL A 279 11.53 0.49 6.52
N ALA A 280 10.39 1.09 6.88
CA ALA A 280 9.47 1.69 5.91
C ALA A 280 10.12 2.83 5.12
N VAL A 281 10.83 3.74 5.81
CA VAL A 281 11.55 4.85 5.16
C VAL A 281 12.68 4.32 4.27
N SER A 282 13.44 3.33 4.73
CA SER A 282 14.50 2.70 3.93
C SER A 282 13.95 2.05 2.66
N LEU A 283 12.81 1.35 2.75
CA LEU A 283 12.15 0.74 1.60
C LEU A 283 11.60 1.79 0.63
N ALA A 284 10.98 2.86 1.15
CA ALA A 284 10.46 3.95 0.33
C ALA A 284 11.57 4.64 -0.46
N ILE A 285 12.71 4.94 0.19
CA ILE A 285 13.90 5.49 -0.48
C ILE A 285 14.45 4.51 -1.52
N GLY A 286 14.48 3.21 -1.21
CA GLY A 286 14.90 2.16 -2.16
C GLY A 286 14.01 2.12 -3.40
N PHE A 287 12.69 2.18 -3.23
CA PHE A 287 11.74 2.26 -4.35
C PHE A 287 11.92 3.53 -5.15
N TRP A 288 12.07 4.69 -4.50
CA TRP A 288 12.34 5.94 -5.20
C TRP A 288 13.60 5.84 -6.07
N TYR A 289 14.69 5.30 -5.52
CA TYR A 289 15.96 5.13 -6.23
C TYR A 289 15.84 4.20 -7.45
N ILE A 290 15.08 3.11 -7.34
CA ILE A 290 14.92 2.11 -8.41
C ILE A 290 13.96 2.61 -9.50
N PHE A 291 12.84 3.21 -9.13
CA PHE A 291 11.72 3.46 -10.07
C PHE A 291 11.68 4.90 -10.64
N VAL A 292 12.13 5.92 -9.92
CA VAL A 292 11.98 7.33 -10.33
C VAL A 292 12.97 7.77 -11.41
N PRO A 293 14.27 7.40 -11.39
CA PRO A 293 15.21 7.79 -12.43
C PRO A 293 14.81 7.32 -13.85
N GLY A 294 14.06 6.22 -13.95
CA GLY A 294 13.61 5.64 -15.21
C GLY A 294 12.42 6.35 -15.88
N SER A 295 11.68 7.20 -15.14
CA SER A 295 10.47 7.86 -15.63
C SER A 295 10.69 9.29 -16.14
N LYS A 296 11.85 9.91 -15.87
CA LYS A 296 12.15 11.26 -16.34
C LYS A 296 12.41 11.27 -17.85
N THR A 297 11.66 12.12 -18.56
CA THR A 297 11.90 12.38 -19.98
C THR A 297 13.11 13.29 -20.14
N ILE A 298 14.02 12.94 -21.04
CA ILE A 298 15.15 13.79 -21.43
C ILE A 298 14.98 14.22 -22.88
N GLN A 299 15.55 15.37 -23.24
CA GLN A 299 15.62 15.86 -24.61
C GLN A 299 17.02 15.61 -25.15
N VAL A 300 17.15 14.95 -26.29
CA VAL A 300 18.45 14.66 -26.92
C VAL A 300 18.40 15.05 -28.39
N ALA A 301 19.34 15.88 -28.83
CA ALA A 301 19.51 16.26 -30.22
C ALA A 301 20.47 15.30 -30.93
N TYR A 302 20.00 14.69 -32.04
CA TYR A 302 20.82 13.86 -32.92
C TYR A 302 21.12 14.60 -34.23
N LYS A 303 22.38 14.54 -34.67
CA LYS A 303 22.79 14.96 -36.01
C LYS A 303 22.61 13.80 -36.98
N ILE A 304 21.66 13.92 -37.90
CA ILE A 304 21.25 12.86 -38.81
C ILE A 304 21.72 13.19 -40.23
N PRO A 305 22.40 12.26 -40.93
CA PRO A 305 22.76 12.47 -42.33
C PRO A 305 21.52 12.37 -43.24
N VAL A 306 21.46 13.25 -44.24
CA VAL A 306 20.36 13.28 -45.20
C VAL A 306 20.61 12.23 -46.29
N SER A 307 19.63 11.36 -46.55
CA SER A 307 19.67 10.38 -47.65
C SER A 307 18.55 10.68 -48.65
N VAL A 308 18.88 10.61 -49.94
CA VAL A 308 17.94 10.84 -51.04
C VAL A 308 17.45 9.51 -51.58
N GLU A 309 16.13 9.33 -51.69
CA GLU A 309 15.50 8.17 -52.33
C GLU A 309 14.81 8.58 -53.65
N ASN A 310 14.67 7.63 -54.59
CA ASN A 310 13.97 7.81 -55.88
C ASN A 310 14.54 8.90 -56.80
N LEU A 311 15.86 8.92 -57.03
CA LEU A 311 16.47 9.80 -58.04
C LEU A 311 16.13 9.31 -59.46
N PRO A 312 15.57 10.16 -60.35
CA PRO A 312 15.24 9.77 -61.73
C PRO A 312 16.48 9.31 -62.52
N ALA A 313 16.31 8.31 -63.39
CA ALA A 313 17.40 7.75 -64.19
C ALA A 313 18.07 8.82 -65.08
N GLY A 314 19.40 8.91 -65.03
CA GLY A 314 20.18 9.88 -65.81
C GLY A 314 20.46 11.21 -65.10
N MET A 315 20.27 11.31 -63.78
CA MET A 315 20.61 12.50 -62.98
C MET A 315 21.67 12.20 -61.91
N LYS A 316 22.53 13.18 -61.60
CA LYS A 316 23.48 13.16 -60.48
C LYS A 316 23.23 14.36 -59.56
N ILE A 317 23.35 14.11 -58.26
CA ILE A 317 23.27 15.16 -57.23
C ILE A 317 24.56 15.98 -57.29
N GLU A 318 24.43 17.29 -57.45
CA GLU A 318 25.55 18.23 -57.54
C GLU A 318 25.89 18.80 -56.15
N GLU A 319 24.87 19.11 -55.34
CA GLU A 319 25.05 19.75 -54.03
C GLU A 319 23.84 19.49 -53.12
N ILE A 320 24.09 19.17 -51.84
CA ILE A 320 23.08 19.01 -50.77
C ILE A 320 23.43 19.99 -49.65
N GLU A 321 22.56 20.97 -49.41
CA GLU A 321 22.73 21.93 -48.32
C GLU A 321 21.52 21.94 -47.37
N PRO A 322 21.70 21.62 -46.07
CA PRO A 322 22.89 21.07 -45.40
C PRO A 322 23.00 19.53 -45.52
N ALA A 323 24.23 19.01 -45.41
CA ALA A 323 24.49 17.56 -45.43
C ALA A 323 23.97 16.80 -44.18
N GLN A 324 23.65 17.53 -43.09
CA GLN A 324 23.14 16.98 -41.84
C GLN A 324 22.01 17.85 -41.29
N VAL A 325 21.04 17.21 -40.65
CA VAL A 325 19.90 17.85 -39.99
C VAL A 325 19.93 17.48 -38.51
N SER A 326 19.69 18.46 -37.63
CA SER A 326 19.57 18.21 -36.19
C SER A 326 18.11 17.95 -35.85
N ALA A 327 17.82 16.81 -35.25
CA ALA A 327 16.49 16.48 -34.75
C ALA A 327 16.54 16.25 -33.24
N THR A 328 15.70 16.98 -32.50
CA THR A 328 15.56 16.87 -31.04
C THR A 328 14.42 15.92 -30.72
N PHE A 329 14.74 14.86 -29.99
CA PHE A 329 13.78 13.87 -29.54
C PHE A 329 13.59 13.95 -28.03
N THR A 330 12.36 13.71 -27.58
CA THR A 330 11.97 13.67 -26.18
C THR A 330 11.44 12.29 -25.83
N GLY A 331 11.89 11.74 -24.69
CA GLY A 331 11.44 10.43 -24.26
C GLY A 331 12.06 9.98 -22.93
N PRO A 332 11.59 8.87 -22.35
CA PRO A 332 12.17 8.33 -21.12
C PRO A 332 13.66 8.04 -21.30
N ARG A 333 14.50 8.37 -20.30
CA ARG A 333 15.95 8.17 -20.36
C ARG A 333 16.38 6.77 -20.83
N ARG A 334 15.65 5.71 -20.46
CA ARG A 334 15.87 4.32 -20.90
C ARG A 334 15.76 4.12 -22.42
N ALA A 335 14.88 4.86 -23.10
CA ALA A 335 14.61 4.70 -24.53
C ALA A 335 15.83 5.13 -25.37
N PHE A 336 16.58 6.13 -24.90
CA PHE A 336 17.80 6.59 -25.55
C PHE A 336 18.98 5.64 -25.38
N TYR A 337 19.08 4.89 -24.26
CA TYR A 337 20.14 3.91 -24.04
C TYR A 337 19.97 2.63 -24.85
N LEU A 338 18.72 2.22 -25.10
CA LEU A 338 18.40 0.99 -25.84
C LEU A 338 18.45 1.19 -27.37
N PHE A 339 18.65 2.41 -27.84
CA PHE A 339 18.54 2.78 -29.25
C PHE A 339 19.91 3.02 -29.92
N ASP A 340 20.10 2.49 -31.13
CA ASP A 340 21.27 2.77 -31.96
C ASP A 340 21.00 3.99 -32.86
N ALA A 341 21.66 5.11 -32.53
CA ALA A 341 21.57 6.39 -33.23
C ALA A 341 21.81 6.29 -34.76
N LYS A 342 22.53 5.26 -35.23
CA LYS A 342 22.81 5.05 -36.66
C LYS A 342 21.59 4.63 -37.48
N LYS A 343 20.49 4.24 -36.84
CA LYS A 343 19.25 3.82 -37.52
C LYS A 343 18.33 4.99 -37.86
N ILE A 344 18.54 6.18 -37.29
CA ILE A 344 17.77 7.37 -37.69
C ILE A 344 18.25 7.79 -39.08
N LYS A 345 17.34 7.80 -40.04
CA LYS A 345 17.58 8.29 -41.41
C LYS A 345 16.50 9.30 -41.76
N VAL A 346 16.93 10.42 -42.34
CA VAL A 346 16.06 11.38 -43.00
C VAL A 346 16.03 10.97 -44.46
N THR A 347 14.87 10.53 -44.94
CA THR A 347 14.63 10.16 -46.34
C THR A 347 13.82 11.27 -46.99
N VAL A 348 14.38 11.88 -48.04
CA VAL A 348 13.64 12.83 -48.90
C VAL A 348 13.35 12.14 -50.23
N ASP A 349 12.08 12.10 -50.61
CA ASP A 349 11.62 11.55 -51.90
C ASP A 349 11.79 12.61 -52.99
N VAL A 350 12.58 12.29 -54.02
CA VAL A 350 13.00 13.23 -55.07
C VAL A 350 12.41 12.84 -56.44
N ALA A 351 11.37 11.99 -56.47
CA ALA A 351 10.73 11.50 -57.69
C ALA A 351 10.21 12.60 -58.66
N LEU A 352 9.93 13.81 -58.15
CA LEU A 352 9.44 14.97 -58.92
C LEU A 352 10.51 16.05 -59.17
N ALA A 353 11.79 15.72 -59.03
CA ALA A 353 12.86 16.69 -59.26
C ALA A 353 13.07 16.98 -60.75
N GLU A 354 12.88 18.24 -61.12
CA GLU A 354 13.28 18.82 -62.41
C GLU A 354 14.68 19.45 -62.29
N LEU A 355 15.33 19.72 -63.43
CA LEU A 355 16.67 20.32 -63.49
C LEU A 355 16.76 21.64 -62.70
N GLY A 356 17.79 21.79 -61.86
CA GLY A 356 18.09 23.03 -61.11
C GLY A 356 18.01 22.90 -59.59
N ARG A 357 18.03 24.05 -58.89
CA ARG A 357 17.99 24.14 -57.42
C ARG A 357 16.55 24.13 -56.91
N ARG A 358 16.19 23.16 -56.06
CA ARG A 358 14.88 23.10 -55.38
C ARG A 358 15.01 22.98 -53.88
N SER A 359 14.02 23.52 -53.16
CA SER A 359 13.90 23.38 -51.71
C SER A 359 12.81 22.37 -51.38
N PHE A 360 13.12 21.39 -50.54
CA PHE A 360 12.20 20.36 -50.06
C PHE A 360 11.94 20.57 -48.57
N PRO A 361 10.67 20.63 -48.11
CA PRO A 361 10.37 20.66 -46.69
C PRO A 361 10.66 19.31 -46.03
N ILE A 362 11.31 19.32 -44.87
CA ILE A 362 11.53 18.12 -44.06
C ILE A 362 10.41 18.06 -43.03
N THR A 363 9.53 17.08 -43.16
CA THR A 363 8.43 16.83 -42.23
C THR A 363 8.68 15.57 -41.42
N GLU A 364 7.92 15.37 -40.33
CA GLU A 364 8.01 14.18 -39.46
C GLU A 364 7.89 12.86 -40.25
N GLN A 365 7.16 12.87 -41.37
CA GLN A 365 6.96 11.72 -42.26
C GLN A 365 8.25 11.31 -43.01
N ASN A 366 9.22 12.21 -43.10
CA ASN A 366 10.50 11.98 -43.75
C ASN A 366 11.55 11.37 -42.80
N ILE A 367 11.23 11.21 -41.51
CA ILE A 367 12.16 10.72 -40.49
C ILE A 367 11.63 9.40 -39.93
N ARG A 368 12.46 8.35 -40.02
CA ARG A 368 12.15 7.07 -39.37
C ARG A 368 12.77 7.03 -37.98
N TYR A 369 11.92 7.04 -36.96
CA TYR A 369 12.32 6.89 -35.54
C TYR A 369 11.35 5.96 -34.78
N PRO A 370 11.78 5.35 -33.66
CA PRO A 370 10.94 4.46 -32.87
C PRO A 370 9.79 5.19 -32.17
N LYS A 371 8.66 4.49 -31.99
CA LYS A 371 7.43 5.05 -31.39
C LYS A 371 7.55 5.51 -29.94
N ASP A 372 8.61 5.10 -29.24
CA ASP A 372 8.86 5.45 -27.84
C ASP A 372 9.51 6.82 -27.66
N LEU A 373 9.87 7.50 -28.76
CA LEU A 373 10.42 8.85 -28.79
C LEU A 373 9.45 9.80 -29.51
N THR A 374 9.34 11.03 -29.04
CA THR A 374 8.60 12.09 -29.74
C THR A 374 9.57 13.08 -30.36
N LEU A 375 9.38 13.37 -31.65
CA LEU A 375 10.14 14.41 -32.33
C LEU A 375 9.62 15.77 -31.89
N GLN A 376 10.48 16.60 -31.31
CA GLN A 376 10.10 17.91 -30.79
C GLN A 376 10.49 19.06 -31.73
N GLU A 377 11.68 18.97 -32.32
CA GLU A 377 12.20 20.03 -33.19
C GLU A 377 13.12 19.45 -34.28
N ILE A 378 13.04 20.01 -35.49
CA ILE A 378 13.95 19.73 -36.61
C ILE A 378 14.56 21.05 -37.06
N ASN A 379 15.89 21.13 -37.15
CA ASN A 379 16.59 22.30 -37.66
C ASN A 379 17.72 21.89 -38.64
N PRO A 380 17.74 22.41 -39.89
CA PRO A 380 16.71 23.25 -40.54
C PRO A 380 15.54 22.44 -41.09
N SER A 381 14.36 23.07 -41.23
CA SER A 381 13.13 22.45 -41.74
C SER A 381 13.03 22.38 -43.27
N THR A 382 14.05 22.88 -43.98
CA THR A 382 14.12 22.87 -45.45
C THR A 382 15.49 22.38 -45.92
N LEU A 383 15.48 21.54 -46.94
CA LEU A 383 16.67 21.02 -47.62
C LEU A 383 16.78 21.63 -49.01
N LYS A 384 17.93 22.20 -49.37
CA LYS A 384 18.20 22.63 -50.75
C LYS A 384 18.95 21.52 -51.48
N LEU A 385 18.44 21.12 -52.64
CA LEU A 385 19.01 20.08 -53.49
C LEU A 385 19.23 20.63 -54.90
N SER A 386 20.44 20.45 -55.44
CA SER A 386 20.78 20.76 -56.84
C SER A 386 21.01 19.46 -57.62
N VAL A 387 20.30 19.29 -58.74
CA VAL A 387 20.34 18.07 -59.56
C VAL A 387 20.74 18.41 -61.00
N LYS A 388 21.71 17.68 -61.55
CA LYS A 388 22.25 17.85 -62.91
C LYS A 388 22.08 16.58 -63.75
N LYS A 389 21.90 16.72 -65.07
CA LYS A 389 21.85 15.59 -66.00
C LYS A 389 23.22 14.90 -66.08
N THR A 390 23.24 13.58 -66.03
CA THR A 390 24.43 12.75 -66.22
C THR A 390 24.75 12.73 -67.72
N SER A 391 25.88 13.30 -68.11
CA SER A 391 26.38 13.15 -69.49
C SER A 391 26.70 11.67 -69.76
N PRO A 392 26.35 11.12 -70.93
CA PRO A 392 26.73 9.76 -71.29
C PRO A 392 28.27 9.62 -71.34
N PRO A 393 28.83 8.43 -71.05
CA PRO A 393 30.27 8.22 -71.13
C PRO A 393 30.75 8.41 -72.57
N ASP A 394 31.85 9.16 -72.75
CA ASP A 394 32.57 9.30 -74.02
C ASP A 394 33.02 7.91 -74.48
N GLU A 395 32.26 7.30 -75.39
CA GLU A 395 32.73 6.19 -76.20
C GLU A 395 33.44 6.74 -77.44
N THR A 396 34.70 6.34 -77.60
CA THR A 396 35.47 6.28 -78.86
C THR A 396 36.57 7.33 -79.02
N ASN A 397 37.65 7.13 -78.28
CA ASN A 397 38.99 7.19 -78.86
C ASN A 397 39.18 5.94 -79.75
N ARG A 398 38.82 6.06 -81.04
CA ARG A 398 39.35 5.21 -82.12
C ARG A 398 39.76 6.15 -83.25
N GLY A 399 41.06 6.21 -83.45
CA GLY A 399 41.76 6.90 -84.54
C GLY A 399 43.24 6.62 -84.35
#